data_AF-A0A7C1PUR3-F1
#
_entry.id   AF-A0A7C1PUR3-F1
#
_cell.length_a   1.000
_cell.length_b   1.000
_cell.length_c   1.000
_cell.angle_alpha   90.00
_cell.angle_beta   90.00
_cell.angle_gamma   90.00
#
_symmetry.space_group_name_H-M   'P 1'
#
loop_
_entity.id
_entity.type
_entity.pdbx_description
1 polymer ?
#
loop_
_entity_poly.entity_id
_entity_poly.type
_entity_poly.pdbx_seq_one_letter_code
_entity_poly.pdbx_strand_id
1 'polypeptide(L)'
;QLSWKLRNDPRVIVLERTNVRHLTKEAIPEEMDFVTIDVSFISLLKVIPAALQFLKRGGKILALVKPQFEVGKSEIEKGGVIRDSEKRENAVNRIVDQIKSMGLYVEGPFESTLRGQKGNIEYFVLING
;
A
#
# COMPACT_ATOMS: atom_id res chain seq x y z
N GLN A 1 -16.94 3.06 1.91
CA GLN A 1 -17.07 3.64 3.26
C GLN A 1 -17.00 2.50 4.28
N LEU A 2 -16.40 2.71 5.46
CA LEU A 2 -16.25 1.64 6.46
C LEU A 2 -17.63 1.10 6.89
N SER A 3 -17.77 -0.23 6.94
CA SER A 3 -19.01 -0.89 7.36
C SER A 3 -19.47 -0.43 8.75
N TRP A 4 -20.77 -0.24 8.93
CA TRP A 4 -21.36 0.21 10.19
C TRP A 4 -20.97 -0.71 11.37
N LYS A 5 -20.91 -2.02 11.14
CA LYS A 5 -20.50 -2.98 12.18
C LYS A 5 -19.07 -2.75 12.65
N LEU A 6 -18.14 -2.47 11.74
CA LEU A 6 -16.74 -2.18 12.08
C LEU A 6 -16.60 -0.82 12.76
N ARG A 7 -17.36 0.18 12.31
CA ARG A 7 -17.32 1.53 12.90
C ARG A 7 -17.71 1.54 14.38
N ASN A 8 -18.63 0.68 14.79
CA ASN A 8 -19.12 0.61 16.17
C ASN A 8 -18.43 -0.49 17.00
N ASP A 9 -17.43 -1.18 16.46
CA ASP A 9 -16.68 -2.17 17.22
C ASP A 9 -15.71 -1.45 18.17
N PRO A 10 -15.70 -1.75 19.48
CA PRO A 10 -14.86 -1.04 20.46
C PRO A 10 -13.35 -1.24 20.24
N ARG A 11 -12.95 -2.21 19.42
CA ARG A 11 -11.55 -2.46 19.05
C ARG A 11 -11.09 -1.61 17.87
N VAL A 12 -11.99 -0.86 17.23
CA VAL A 12 -11.71 -0.11 16.01
C VAL A 12 -11.70 1.38 16.30
N ILE A 13 -10.55 2.00 16.11
CA ILE A 13 -10.40 3.46 16.12
C ILE A 13 -10.44 3.93 14.67
N VAL A 14 -11.40 4.79 14.34
CA VAL A 14 -11.62 5.27 12.97
C VAL A 14 -11.05 6.68 12.82
N LEU A 15 -10.04 6.82 11.96
CA LEU A 15 -9.49 8.12 11.56
C LEU A 15 -9.95 8.47 10.14
N GLU A 16 -11.05 9.22 10.03
CA GLU A 16 -11.59 9.68 8.74
C GLU A 16 -11.11 11.10 8.40
N ARG A 17 -11.14 11.43 7.10
CA ARG A 17 -10.65 12.72 6.55
C ARG A 17 -9.17 12.99 6.87
N THR A 18 -8.43 11.93 7.12
CA THR A 18 -7.01 11.97 7.47
C THR A 18 -6.17 11.54 6.27
N ASN A 19 -5.18 12.34 5.90
CA ASN A 19 -4.16 11.94 4.94
C ASN A 19 -3.02 11.27 5.69
N VAL A 20 -2.81 9.97 5.47
CA VAL A 20 -1.77 9.18 6.17
C VAL A 20 -0.37 9.79 6.07
N ARG A 21 -0.05 10.52 4.99
CA ARG A 21 1.25 11.18 4.82
C ARG A 21 1.53 12.31 5.82
N HIS A 22 0.49 12.82 6.45
CA HIS A 22 0.55 13.91 7.41
C HIS A 22 0.15 13.45 8.81
N LEU A 23 -0.04 12.13 9.00
CA LEU A 23 -0.33 11.57 10.30
C LEU A 23 0.93 11.66 11.16
N THR A 24 0.76 12.07 12.41
CA THR A 24 1.87 12.28 13.35
C THR A 24 1.73 11.35 14.56
N LYS A 25 2.81 11.17 15.32
CA LYS A 25 2.80 10.36 16.55
C LYS A 25 1.88 10.94 17.63
N GLU A 26 1.55 12.23 17.58
CA GLU A 26 0.56 12.82 18.49
C GLU A 26 -0.86 12.31 18.20
N ALA A 27 -1.16 11.99 16.93
CA ALA A 27 -2.47 11.48 16.52
C ALA A 27 -2.63 9.96 16.76
N ILE A 28 -1.54 9.20 16.68
CA ILE A 28 -1.46 7.79 17.08
C ILE A 28 -0.20 7.60 17.93
N PRO A 29 -0.32 7.65 19.26
CA PRO A 29 0.81 7.46 20.17
C PRO A 29 1.38 6.05 20.15
N GLU A 30 0.56 5.05 19.82
CA GLU A 30 0.93 3.64 19.84
C GLU A 30 1.70 3.23 18.59
N GLU A 31 2.68 2.34 18.78
CA GLU A 31 3.34 1.64 17.68
C GLU A 31 2.63 0.30 17.39
N MET A 32 2.64 -0.09 16.12
CA MET A 32 1.95 -1.26 15.60
C MET A 32 2.94 -2.38 15.32
N ASP A 33 2.56 -3.61 15.68
CA ASP A 33 3.28 -4.82 15.31
C ASP A 33 3.06 -5.16 13.82
N PHE A 34 1.93 -4.73 13.26
CA PHE A 34 1.53 -5.03 11.89
C PHE A 34 0.73 -3.89 11.25
N VAL A 35 1.05 -3.55 10.01
CA VAL A 35 0.34 -2.54 9.21
C VAL A 35 -0.10 -3.14 7.88
N THR A 36 -1.33 -2.84 7.46
CA THR A 36 -1.80 -3.14 6.10
C THR A 36 -1.96 -1.85 5.31
N ILE A 37 -1.60 -1.86 4.02
CA ILE A 37 -1.73 -0.70 3.13
C ILE A 37 -2.50 -1.10 1.87
N ASP A 38 -3.69 -0.53 1.73
CA ASP A 38 -4.51 -0.58 0.52
C ASP A 38 -4.96 0.84 0.16
N VAL A 39 -4.23 1.49 -0.76
CA VAL A 39 -4.47 2.88 -1.16
C VAL A 39 -4.67 2.98 -2.66
N SER A 40 -5.41 3.99 -3.09
CA SER A 40 -5.68 4.26 -4.50
C SER A 40 -5.31 5.71 -4.83
N PHE A 41 -4.98 5.98 -6.11
CA PHE A 41 -4.62 7.32 -6.60
C PHE A 41 -3.38 7.95 -5.98
N ILE A 42 -2.56 7.14 -5.31
CA ILE A 42 -1.28 7.56 -4.72
C ILE A 42 -0.28 6.42 -4.86
N SER A 43 0.97 6.76 -5.13
CA SER A 43 2.07 5.79 -5.11
C SER A 43 2.33 5.30 -3.70
N LEU A 44 2.55 3.99 -3.57
CA LEU A 44 2.87 3.33 -2.33
C LEU A 44 4.15 3.90 -1.68
N LEU A 45 5.09 4.37 -2.49
CA LEU A 45 6.35 4.98 -2.01
C LEU A 45 6.15 6.28 -1.24
N LYS A 46 4.99 6.94 -1.39
CA LYS A 46 4.64 8.11 -0.58
C LYS A 46 4.00 7.73 0.76
N VAL A 47 3.49 6.50 0.88
CA VAL A 47 2.73 6.03 2.04
C VAL A 47 3.62 5.21 2.98
N ILE A 48 4.49 4.35 2.44
CA ILE A 48 5.39 3.51 3.24
C ILE A 48 6.22 4.32 4.26
N PRO A 49 6.88 5.44 3.89
CA PRO A 49 7.66 6.21 4.86
C PRO A 49 6.82 6.78 6.01
N ALA A 50 5.55 7.09 5.78
CA ALA A 50 4.65 7.53 6.84
C ALA A 50 4.23 6.36 7.73
N ALA A 51 3.91 5.20 7.14
CA ALA A 51 3.54 3.99 7.89
C ALA A 51 4.69 3.47 8.78
N LEU A 52 5.93 3.54 8.33
CA LEU A 52 7.11 3.11 9.09
C LEU A 52 7.30 3.87 10.41
N GLN A 53 6.82 5.11 10.50
CA GLN A 53 6.91 5.89 11.75
C GLN A 53 6.11 5.28 12.89
N PHE A 54 5.06 4.53 12.55
CA PHE A 54 4.18 3.85 13.49
C PHE A 54 4.50 2.37 13.64
N LEU A 55 5.49 1.84 12.92
CA LEU A 55 5.84 0.43 13.00
C LEU A 55 6.88 0.21 14.10
N LYS A 56 6.63 -0.77 14.97
CA LYS A 56 7.64 -1.22 15.92
C LYS A 56 8.85 -1.80 15.18
N ARG A 57 10.02 -1.78 15.83
CA ARG A 57 11.19 -2.54 15.35
C ARG A 57 10.83 -4.03 15.23
N GLY A 58 11.08 -4.62 14.06
CA GLY A 58 10.70 -6.00 13.77
C GLY A 58 9.20 -6.21 13.44
N GLY A 59 8.43 -5.12 13.39
CA GLY A 59 7.06 -5.15 12.88
C GLY A 59 7.03 -5.39 11.37
N LYS A 60 5.83 -5.65 10.84
CA LYS A 60 5.66 -5.96 9.42
C LYS A 60 4.62 -5.08 8.73
N ILE A 61 4.83 -4.83 7.45
CA ILE A 61 3.85 -4.15 6.59
C ILE A 61 3.45 -5.09 5.47
N LEU A 62 2.15 -5.39 5.34
CA LEU A 62 1.58 -6.02 4.15
C LEU A 62 0.96 -4.94 3.28
N ALA A 63 1.57 -4.68 2.13
CA ALA A 63 1.14 -3.61 1.23
C ALA A 63 0.65 -4.17 -0.11
N LEU A 64 -0.41 -3.56 -0.64
CA LEU A 64 -0.95 -3.87 -1.97
C LEU A 64 -0.40 -2.87 -2.98
N VAL A 65 0.49 -3.35 -3.85
CA VAL A 65 1.00 -2.63 -5.02
C VAL A 65 -0.07 -2.68 -6.12
N LYS A 66 -0.48 -1.49 -6.57
CA LYS A 66 -1.48 -1.30 -7.62
C LYS A 66 -0.81 -0.66 -8.84
N PRO A 67 -0.34 -1.45 -9.81
CA PRO A 67 0.47 -0.97 -10.93
C PRO A 67 -0.10 0.27 -11.64
N GLN A 68 -1.43 0.35 -11.78
CA GLN A 68 -2.14 1.48 -12.37
C GLN A 68 -1.98 2.83 -11.64
N PHE A 69 -1.52 2.83 -10.40
CA PHE A 69 -1.21 4.05 -9.63
C PHE A 69 0.29 4.31 -9.49
N GLU A 70 1.12 3.39 -9.98
CA GLU A 70 2.58 3.44 -9.87
C GLU A 70 3.26 3.84 -11.18
N VAL A 71 2.57 3.70 -12.32
CA VAL A 71 3.05 4.10 -13.64
C VAL A 71 2.71 5.56 -13.97
N GLY A 72 3.44 6.15 -14.92
CA GLY A 72 3.15 7.50 -15.41
C GLY A 72 1.81 7.56 -16.15
N LYS A 73 1.18 8.74 -16.20
CA LYS A 73 -0.12 8.93 -16.90
C LYS A 73 -0.08 8.52 -18.37
N SER A 74 1.08 8.61 -19.02
CA SER A 74 1.30 8.21 -20.43
C SER A 74 1.31 6.70 -20.64
N GLU A 75 1.50 5.92 -19.58
CA GLU A 75 1.64 4.46 -19.63
C GLU A 75 0.31 3.74 -19.38
N ILE A 76 -0.74 4.49 -19.01
CA ILE A 76 -2.07 3.97 -18.70
C ILE A 76 -2.95 4.00 -19.95
N GLU A 77 -3.45 2.84 -20.37
CA GLU A 77 -4.38 2.73 -21.50
C GLU A 77 -5.73 3.41 -21.21
N LYS A 78 -6.47 3.75 -22.29
CA LYS A 78 -7.85 4.23 -22.17
C LYS A 78 -8.66 3.23 -21.34
N GLY A 79 -9.16 3.69 -20.20
CA GLY A 79 -9.90 2.85 -19.26
C GLY A 79 -9.21 2.68 -17.91
N GLY A 80 -7.91 2.98 -17.76
CA GLY A 80 -7.23 2.89 -16.47
C GLY A 80 -6.80 1.48 -16.09
N VAL A 81 -6.56 0.61 -17.08
CA VAL A 81 -6.18 -0.79 -16.88
C VAL A 81 -4.83 -1.05 -17.53
N ILE A 82 -3.94 -1.75 -16.83
CA ILE A 82 -2.66 -2.21 -17.40
C ILE A 82 -2.82 -3.66 -17.88
N ARG A 83 -3.03 -3.84 -19.19
CA ARG A 83 -3.23 -5.16 -19.81
C ARG A 83 -1.91 -5.89 -20.05
N ASP A 84 -0.90 -5.14 -20.46
CA ASP A 84 0.46 -5.60 -20.71
C ASP A 84 1.09 -6.15 -19.42
N SER A 85 1.47 -7.43 -19.44
CA SER A 85 2.10 -8.10 -18.29
C SER A 85 3.49 -7.56 -18.00
N GLU A 86 4.27 -7.25 -19.02
CA GLU A 86 5.64 -6.76 -18.86
C GLU A 86 5.64 -5.36 -18.22
N LYS A 87 4.77 -4.46 -18.68
CA LYS A 87 4.60 -3.14 -18.03
C LYS A 87 4.20 -3.26 -16.58
N ARG A 88 3.32 -4.23 -16.29
CA ARG A 88 2.82 -4.46 -14.94
C ARG A 88 3.93 -4.98 -14.01
N GLU A 89 4.67 -5.99 -14.45
CA GLU A 89 5.80 -6.55 -13.71
C GLU A 89 6.90 -5.51 -13.50
N ASN A 90 7.24 -4.73 -14.52
CA ASN A 90 8.20 -3.63 -14.42
C ASN A 90 7.78 -2.58 -13.39
N ALA A 91 6.49 -2.21 -13.38
CA ALA A 91 5.97 -1.28 -12.38
C ALA A 91 6.11 -1.84 -10.96
N VAL A 92 5.77 -3.12 -10.75
CA VAL A 92 5.88 -3.77 -9.43
C VAL A 92 7.34 -3.88 -8.99
N ASN A 93 8.22 -4.36 -9.87
CA ASN A 93 9.65 -4.53 -9.58
C ASN A 93 10.30 -3.19 -9.21
N ARG A 94 9.98 -2.12 -9.94
CA ARG A 94 10.44 -0.77 -9.59
C ARG A 94 10.03 -0.36 -8.17
N ILE A 95 8.79 -0.62 -7.77
CA ILE A 95 8.33 -0.32 -6.41
C ILE A 95 9.07 -1.16 -5.37
N VAL A 96 9.24 -2.46 -5.62
CA VAL A 96 9.99 -3.35 -4.73
C VAL A 96 11.44 -2.88 -4.57
N ASP A 97 12.11 -2.52 -5.66
CA ASP A 97 13.50 -2.04 -5.62
C ASP A 97 13.63 -0.71 -4.90
N GLN A 98 12.66 0.20 -5.08
CA GLN A 98 12.62 1.47 -4.36
C GLN A 98 12.33 1.27 -2.86
N ILE A 99 11.56 0.25 -2.46
CA ILE A 99 11.39 -0.09 -1.05
C ILE A 99 12.69 -0.67 -0.48
N LYS A 100 13.35 -1.57 -1.22
CA LYS A 100 14.64 -2.15 -0.82
C LYS A 100 15.73 -1.09 -0.67
N SER A 101 15.76 -0.07 -1.53
CA SER A 101 16.73 1.03 -1.43
C SER A 101 16.52 1.93 -0.21
N MET A 102 15.36 1.84 0.46
CA MET A 102 15.13 2.44 1.78
C MET A 102 15.76 1.63 2.93
N GLY A 103 16.44 0.52 2.64
CA GLY A 103 17.05 -0.37 3.63
C GLY A 103 16.09 -1.42 4.19
N LEU A 104 14.93 -1.62 3.56
CA LEU A 104 13.89 -2.53 4.02
C LEU A 104 13.98 -3.88 3.31
N TYR A 105 13.64 -4.95 4.03
CA TYR A 105 13.56 -6.28 3.42
C TYR A 105 12.15 -6.54 2.90
N VAL A 106 12.04 -7.07 1.67
CA VAL A 106 10.77 -7.30 0.98
C VAL A 106 10.66 -8.76 0.55
N GLU A 107 9.58 -9.41 0.95
CA GLU A 107 9.13 -10.70 0.46
C GLU A 107 8.00 -10.51 -0.57
N GLY A 108 8.04 -11.31 -1.65
CA GLY A 108 7.15 -11.16 -2.82
C GLY A 108 7.86 -10.56 -4.04
N PRO A 109 7.13 -10.02 -5.03
CA PRO A 109 5.68 -9.78 -5.03
C PRO A 109 4.82 -11.05 -5.22
N PHE A 110 3.61 -11.04 -4.66
CA PHE A 110 2.61 -12.10 -4.82
C PHE A 110 1.36 -11.56 -5.50
N GLU A 111 0.90 -12.17 -6.60
CA GLU A 111 -0.34 -11.71 -7.26
C GLU A 111 -1.55 -11.88 -6.34
N SER A 112 -2.37 -10.83 -6.22
CA SER A 112 -3.66 -10.90 -5.53
C SER A 112 -4.61 -11.82 -6.30
N THR A 113 -5.26 -12.75 -5.59
CA THR A 113 -6.30 -13.60 -6.16
C THR A 113 -7.54 -12.80 -6.59
N LEU A 114 -7.74 -11.63 -5.99
CA LEU A 114 -8.79 -10.69 -6.36
C LEU A 114 -8.26 -9.64 -7.32
N ARG A 115 -9.04 -9.38 -8.37
CA ARG A 115 -8.81 -8.28 -9.29
C ARG A 115 -9.26 -6.97 -8.65
N GLY A 116 -8.47 -5.92 -8.85
CA GLY A 116 -8.80 -4.57 -8.46
C GLY A 116 -9.82 -3.91 -9.37
N GLN A 117 -9.95 -2.58 -9.26
CA GLN A 117 -10.92 -1.81 -10.03
C GLN A 117 -10.70 -2.02 -11.54
N LYS A 118 -11.80 -2.26 -12.26
CA LYS A 118 -11.81 -2.51 -13.72
C LYS A 118 -10.98 -3.73 -14.16
N GLY A 119 -10.73 -4.66 -13.25
CA GLY A 119 -9.99 -5.90 -13.56
C GLY A 119 -8.47 -5.77 -13.47
N ASN A 120 -7.95 -4.67 -12.90
CA ASN A 120 -6.50 -4.53 -12.71
C ASN A 120 -5.94 -5.68 -11.85
N ILE A 121 -4.77 -6.16 -12.24
CA ILE A 121 -4.02 -7.15 -11.48
C ILE A 121 -3.15 -6.39 -10.48
N GLU A 122 -3.25 -6.76 -9.20
CA GLU A 122 -2.61 -6.09 -8.08
C GLU A 122 -1.74 -7.11 -7.32
N TYR A 123 -0.74 -6.65 -6.59
CA TYR A 123 0.29 -7.53 -5.99
C TYR A 123 0.53 -7.19 -4.53
N PHE A 124 0.58 -8.19 -3.67
CA PHE A 124 1.04 -8.04 -2.30
C PHE A 124 2.55 -8.07 -2.21
N VAL A 125 3.08 -7.23 -1.32
CA VAL A 125 4.47 -7.29 -0.84
C VAL A 125 4.44 -7.29 0.69
N LEU A 126 5.28 -8.11 1.31
CA LEU A 126 5.48 -8.11 2.75
C LEU A 126 6.82 -7.45 3.06
N ILE A 127 6.80 -6.38 3.84
CA ILE A 127 7.96 -5.60 4.22
C ILE A 127 8.26 -5.93 5.68
N ASN A 128 9.51 -6.30 5.97
CA ASN A 128 9.99 -6.54 7.33
C ASN A 128 10.81 -5.32 7.78
N GLY A 129 10.40 -4.68 8.89
CA GLY A 129 11.08 -3.54 9.52
C GLY A 129 11.96 -3.92 10.70
#